data_AF-A0A972X9V8-F1
#
_entry.id   AF-A0A972X9V8-F1
#
_cell.length_a   1.000
_cell.length_b   1.000
_cell.length_c   1.000
_cell.angle_alpha   90.00
_cell.angle_beta   90.00
_cell.angle_gamma   90.00
#
_symmetry.space_group_name_H-M   'P 1'
#
loop_
_entity.id
_entity.type
_entity.pdbx_description
1 polymer ?
#
loop_
_entity_poly.entity_id
_entity_poly.type
_entity_poly.pdbx_seq_one_letter_code
_entity_poly.pdbx_strand_id
1 'polypeptide(L)'
;MAPFASALAGVRGKLFRRQQSSGKRSPLHSVGRSSSRTAEVFPMSHYLWNESLDLLAAIPALLLIGTIGAWRWIMWLAKVIPALFYRPIANEFDCTATVVATVFDEDPALFRRGLESWIANAPDRLIAVIDVTDQACLAVAREYPNVDVIINPAAGKRPALVAGVAACRTEIVVLVDSDV
;
A
#
# COMPACT_ATOMS: atom_id res chain seq x y z
N MET A 1 25.24 -31.22 -9.92
CA MET A 1 24.26 -30.47 -9.11
C MET A 1 22.89 -30.70 -9.74
N ALA A 2 21.90 -31.05 -8.91
CA ALA A 2 20.62 -31.64 -9.28
C ALA A 2 19.71 -30.78 -10.19
N PRO A 3 18.81 -31.41 -10.96
CA PRO A 3 17.52 -30.82 -11.33
C PRO A 3 16.39 -31.42 -10.49
N PHE A 4 15.43 -30.56 -10.12
CA PHE A 4 14.26 -30.89 -9.32
C PHE A 4 13.10 -31.26 -10.25
N ALA A 5 12.62 -32.50 -10.15
CA ALA A 5 11.38 -32.96 -10.76
C ALA A 5 10.58 -33.78 -9.75
N SER A 6 9.26 -33.79 -9.96
CA SER A 6 8.23 -34.64 -9.35
C SER A 6 7.44 -34.07 -8.15
N ALA A 7 6.40 -33.34 -8.55
CA ALA A 7 4.99 -33.64 -8.26
C ALA A 7 4.65 -34.68 -7.17
N LEU A 8 3.79 -34.17 -6.28
CA LEU A 8 3.00 -34.79 -5.23
C LEU A 8 2.22 -36.04 -5.67
N ALA A 9 2.47 -37.16 -5.00
CA ALA A 9 1.51 -38.24 -4.87
C ALA A 9 1.66 -38.93 -3.51
N GLY A 10 0.59 -38.88 -2.72
CA GLY A 10 0.30 -39.92 -1.72
C GLY A 10 0.57 -39.54 -0.26
N VAL A 11 -0.49 -39.14 0.45
CA VAL A 11 -0.74 -39.63 1.81
C VAL A 11 -2.24 -39.75 2.02
N ARG A 12 -2.75 -40.98 1.90
CA ARG A 12 -4.12 -41.37 2.22
C ARG A 12 -4.02 -42.36 3.37
N GLY A 13 -4.69 -42.04 4.48
CA GLY A 13 -5.13 -43.02 5.47
C GLY A 13 -4.26 -43.15 6.73
N LYS A 14 -4.89 -42.81 7.87
CA LYS A 14 -5.12 -43.69 9.03
C LYS A 14 -5.27 -42.81 10.27
N LEU A 15 -6.42 -42.90 10.93
CA LEU A 15 -6.58 -43.09 12.38
C LEU A 15 -8.01 -42.67 12.79
N PHE A 16 -8.96 -43.56 12.49
CA PHE A 16 -10.29 -43.52 13.09
C PHE A 16 -10.61 -44.90 13.64
N ARG A 17 -10.24 -45.16 14.91
CA ARG A 17 -10.76 -46.30 15.68
C ARG A 17 -10.45 -46.17 17.18
N ARG A 18 -11.47 -45.84 17.99
CA ARG A 18 -11.86 -46.53 19.25
C ARG A 18 -12.80 -45.65 20.09
N GLN A 19 -14.09 -46.00 20.12
CA GLN A 19 -14.74 -46.69 21.25
C GLN A 19 -16.26 -46.55 21.12
N GLN A 20 -16.91 -47.64 20.70
CA GLN A 20 -18.32 -47.87 20.98
C GLN A 20 -18.43 -49.18 21.76
N SER A 21 -18.96 -49.03 22.98
CA SER A 21 -19.41 -50.02 23.96
C SER A 21 -20.19 -49.14 24.94
N SER A 22 -21.43 -49.35 25.34
CA SER A 22 -22.29 -50.52 25.44
C SER A 22 -23.72 -49.98 25.71
N GLY A 23 -24.75 -50.79 25.50
CA GLY A 23 -26.03 -50.60 26.20
C GLY A 23 -27.27 -50.50 25.31
N LYS A 24 -27.86 -51.65 25.01
CA LYS A 24 -29.21 -51.83 24.46
C LYS A 24 -30.19 -52.04 25.62
N ARG A 25 -31.35 -51.36 25.65
CA ARG A 25 -32.68 -51.84 26.12
C ARG A 25 -33.79 -50.80 25.82
N SER A 26 -34.91 -51.29 25.29
CA SER A 26 -36.12 -50.60 24.77
C SER A 26 -37.18 -50.35 25.88
N PRO A 27 -38.49 -50.07 25.59
CA PRO A 27 -39.15 -48.90 24.97
C PRO A 27 -40.36 -48.36 25.82
N LEU A 28 -41.13 -47.41 25.25
CA LEU A 28 -42.55 -47.03 25.52
C LEU A 28 -42.87 -45.80 26.41
N HIS A 29 -43.66 -44.91 25.78
CA HIS A 29 -44.72 -44.01 26.29
C HIS A 29 -44.46 -43.04 27.46
N SER A 30 -44.49 -41.74 27.14
CA SER A 30 -45.39 -40.74 27.76
C SER A 30 -45.48 -39.56 26.79
N VAL A 31 -46.63 -39.33 26.13
CA VAL A 31 -47.76 -38.49 26.57
C VAL A 31 -47.34 -37.05 26.89
N GLY A 32 -48.02 -36.11 26.24
CA GLY A 32 -47.63 -34.73 26.10
C GLY A 32 -47.44 -33.95 27.39
N ARG A 33 -46.60 -32.91 27.28
CA ARG A 33 -46.84 -31.65 27.97
C ARG A 33 -46.39 -30.52 27.06
N SER A 34 -47.38 -29.82 26.50
CA SER A 34 -47.25 -28.45 26.02
C SER A 34 -46.70 -27.60 27.16
N SER A 35 -45.38 -27.46 27.22
CA SER A 35 -44.74 -26.42 28.03
C SER A 35 -44.95 -25.12 27.28
N SER A 36 -46.00 -24.40 27.67
CA SER A 36 -46.15 -22.97 27.42
C SER A 36 -44.92 -22.29 28.00
N ARG A 37 -43.89 -22.12 27.17
CA ARG A 37 -42.82 -21.15 27.40
C ARG A 37 -43.51 -19.79 27.41
N THR A 38 -43.86 -19.32 28.61
CA THR A 38 -44.08 -17.91 28.87
C THR A 38 -42.85 -17.20 28.32
N ALA A 39 -43.00 -16.52 27.19
CA ALA A 39 -42.03 -15.54 26.77
C ALA A 39 -41.98 -14.51 27.91
N GLU A 40 -40.94 -14.58 28.73
CA GLU A 40 -40.65 -13.50 29.67
C GLU A 40 -40.46 -12.25 28.82
N VAL A 41 -41.49 -11.41 28.78
CA VAL A 41 -41.43 -10.11 28.15
C VAL A 41 -40.56 -9.25 29.06
N PHE A 42 -39.23 -9.36 28.88
CA PHE A 42 -38.30 -8.45 29.53
C PHE A 42 -38.67 -7.03 29.09
N PRO A 43 -38.98 -6.12 30.03
CA PRO A 43 -39.44 -4.79 29.67
C PRO A 43 -38.36 -4.09 28.83
N MET A 44 -38.73 -3.55 27.67
CA MET A 44 -37.85 -2.81 26.75
C MET A 44 -37.03 -1.72 27.48
N SER A 45 -37.53 -1.20 28.61
CA SER A 45 -36.82 -0.28 29.47
C SER A 45 -35.51 -0.86 30.03
N HIS A 46 -35.44 -2.13 30.42
CA HIS A 46 -34.20 -2.71 30.96
C HIS A 46 -33.08 -2.81 29.93
N TYR A 47 -33.41 -3.07 28.66
CA TYR A 47 -32.43 -3.03 27.56
C TYR A 47 -31.89 -1.62 27.37
N LEU A 48 -32.76 -0.61 27.29
CA LEU A 48 -32.35 0.79 27.12
C LEU A 48 -31.52 1.32 28.31
N TRP A 49 -31.83 0.92 29.54
CA TRP A 49 -31.05 1.29 30.73
C TRP A 49 -29.67 0.61 30.76
N ASN A 50 -29.57 -0.67 30.35
CA ASN A 50 -28.28 -1.39 30.34
C ASN A 50 -27.33 -0.82 29.28
N GLU A 51 -27.83 -0.57 28.07
CA GLU A 51 -27.07 0.08 26.99
C GLU A 51 -26.57 1.48 27.40
N SER A 52 -27.38 2.23 28.15
CA SER A 52 -27.00 3.55 28.66
C SER A 52 -25.85 3.47 29.70
N LEU A 53 -25.89 2.47 30.58
CA LEU A 53 -24.84 2.24 31.57
C LEU A 53 -23.56 1.69 30.95
N ASP A 54 -23.67 0.85 29.92
CA ASP A 54 -22.54 0.33 29.15
C ASP A 54 -21.81 1.45 28.39
N LEU A 55 -22.54 2.41 27.82
CA LEU A 55 -21.97 3.61 27.22
C LEU A 55 -21.22 4.47 28.25
N LEU A 56 -21.79 4.70 29.43
CA LEU A 56 -21.12 5.44 30.52
C LEU A 56 -19.86 4.71 31.00
N ALA A 57 -19.91 3.38 31.12
CA ALA A 57 -18.78 2.54 31.48
C ALA A 57 -17.69 2.51 30.39
N ALA A 58 -18.04 2.72 29.13
CA ALA A 58 -17.11 2.82 28.01
C ALA A 58 -16.42 4.19 27.89
N ILE A 59 -16.91 5.24 28.57
CA ILE A 59 -16.33 6.60 28.53
C ILE A 59 -14.80 6.60 28.78
N PRO A 60 -14.27 5.93 29.82
CA PRO A 60 -12.82 5.92 30.07
C PRO A 60 -12.01 5.32 28.91
N ALA A 61 -12.52 4.25 28.29
CA ALA A 61 -11.88 3.63 27.14
C ALA A 61 -11.93 4.54 25.90
N LEU A 62 -13.07 5.19 25.66
CA LEU A 62 -13.23 6.18 24.59
C LEU A 62 -12.31 7.40 24.80
N LEU A 63 -12.17 7.88 26.03
CA LEU A 63 -11.24 8.96 26.37
C LEU A 63 -9.79 8.54 26.15
N LEU A 64 -9.42 7.31 26.51
CA LEU A 64 -8.07 6.80 26.26
C LEU A 64 -7.75 6.75 24.76
N ILE A 65 -8.63 6.16 23.96
CA ILE A 65 -8.45 6.04 22.50
C ILE A 65 -8.49 7.43 21.85
N GLY A 66 -9.43 8.28 22.27
CA GLY A 66 -9.55 9.66 21.80
C GLY A 66 -8.31 10.47 22.11
N THR A 67 -7.70 10.30 23.28
CA THR A 67 -6.46 10.99 23.68
C THR A 67 -5.28 10.55 22.81
N ILE A 68 -5.12 9.24 22.56
CA ILE A 68 -4.06 8.72 21.68
C ILE A 68 -4.25 9.22 20.24
N GLY A 69 -5.49 9.22 19.75
CA GLY A 69 -5.85 9.77 18.44
C GLY A 69 -5.53 11.26 18.36
N ALA A 70 -6.01 12.05 19.31
CA ALA A 70 -5.75 13.49 19.36
C ALA A 70 -4.25 13.78 19.41
N TRP A 71 -3.48 13.05 20.22
CA TRP A 71 -2.02 13.18 20.27
C TRP A 71 -1.35 12.92 18.92
N ARG A 72 -1.75 11.84 18.23
CA ARG A 72 -1.25 11.50 16.88
C ARG A 72 -1.53 12.63 15.87
N TRP A 73 -2.74 13.19 15.91
CA TRP A 73 -3.14 14.29 15.04
C TRP A 73 -2.42 15.60 15.39
N ILE A 74 -2.23 15.91 16.67
CA ILE A 74 -1.45 17.06 17.12
C ILE A 74 -0.01 16.97 16.62
N MET A 75 0.62 15.78 16.72
CA MET A 75 1.98 15.57 16.22
C MET A 75 2.08 15.69 14.69
N TRP A 76 1.03 15.33 13.96
CA TRP A 76 0.95 15.57 12.52
C TRP A 76 0.76 17.05 12.20
N LEU A 77 -0.16 17.74 12.88
CA LEU A 77 -0.39 19.18 12.74
C LEU A 77 0.85 20.00 13.07
N ALA A 78 1.60 19.62 14.11
CA ALA A 78 2.84 20.26 14.49
C ALA A 78 3.91 20.20 13.39
N LYS A 79 3.83 19.25 12.45
CA LYS A 79 4.70 19.17 11.27
C LYS A 79 4.11 19.93 10.08
N VAL A 80 2.81 19.77 9.84
CA VAL A 80 2.15 20.33 8.65
C VAL A 80 2.00 21.84 8.75
N ILE A 81 1.62 22.38 9.91
CA ILE A 81 1.41 23.82 10.07
C ILE A 81 2.68 24.62 9.74
N PRO A 82 3.87 24.30 10.28
CA PRO A 82 5.10 24.98 9.86
C PRO A 82 5.45 24.79 8.39
N ALA A 83 5.17 23.60 7.82
CA ALA A 83 5.44 23.32 6.40
C ALA A 83 4.59 24.19 5.47
N LEU A 84 3.37 24.57 5.86
CA LEU A 84 2.52 25.50 5.08
C LEU A 84 3.12 26.91 4.97
N PHE A 85 4.00 27.29 5.89
CA PHE A 85 4.69 28.58 5.89
C PHE A 85 6.13 28.48 5.40
N TYR A 86 6.52 27.33 4.84
CA TYR A 86 7.86 27.14 4.30
C TYR A 86 8.13 28.15 3.17
N ARG A 87 9.30 28.78 3.22
CA ARG A 87 9.84 29.60 2.13
C ARG A 87 11.18 29.00 1.70
N PRO A 88 11.42 28.79 0.39
CA PRO A 88 12.72 28.37 -0.10
C PRO A 88 13.81 29.35 0.36
N ILE A 89 14.91 28.82 0.88
CA ILE A 89 16.09 29.61 1.20
C ILE A 89 16.83 29.83 -0.12
N ALA A 90 16.78 31.05 -0.65
CA ALA A 90 17.62 31.45 -1.77
C ALA A 90 19.02 31.79 -1.24
N ASN A 91 20.03 31.07 -1.71
CA ASN A 91 21.43 31.31 -1.39
C ASN A 91 22.23 31.54 -2.69
N GLU A 92 23.45 32.06 -2.59
CA GLU A 92 24.33 32.32 -3.75
C GLU A 92 25.07 31.06 -4.24
N PHE A 93 24.79 29.90 -3.64
CA PHE A 93 25.38 28.64 -4.04
C PHE A 93 24.70 28.13 -5.31
N ASP A 94 25.45 28.15 -6.41
CA ASP A 94 25.05 27.59 -7.69
C ASP A 94 25.73 26.24 -7.90
N CYS A 95 24.99 25.27 -8.41
CA CYS A 95 25.49 23.92 -8.66
C CYS A 95 24.77 23.29 -9.82
N THR A 96 25.49 22.47 -10.57
CA THR A 96 24.91 21.77 -11.72
C THR A 96 24.08 20.57 -11.28
N ALA A 97 22.91 20.38 -11.90
CA ALA A 97 22.00 19.29 -11.59
C ALA A 97 21.56 18.53 -12.86
N THR A 98 21.65 17.19 -12.81
CA THR A 98 21.04 16.31 -13.82
C THR A 98 19.80 15.67 -13.23
N VAL A 99 18.67 15.82 -13.91
CA VAL A 99 17.45 15.06 -13.62
C VAL A 99 17.50 13.74 -14.38
N VAL A 100 17.27 12.63 -13.68
CA VAL A 100 17.21 11.29 -14.25
C VAL A 100 15.83 10.72 -13.98
N ALA A 101 15.06 10.51 -15.05
CA ALA A 101 13.74 9.89 -15.01
C ALA A 101 13.83 8.47 -15.57
N THR A 102 13.37 7.47 -14.81
CA THR A 102 13.24 6.10 -15.31
C THR A 102 11.82 5.84 -15.76
N VAL A 103 11.64 5.33 -16.98
CA VAL A 103 10.33 5.09 -17.59
C VAL A 103 10.19 3.61 -17.91
N PHE A 104 9.12 3.00 -17.43
CA PHE A 104 8.79 1.60 -17.69
C PHE A 104 7.28 1.42 -17.81
N ASP A 105 6.81 1.07 -19.01
CA ASP A 105 5.40 0.77 -19.31
C ASP A 105 4.44 1.86 -18.78
N GLU A 106 4.77 3.12 -19.08
CA GLU A 106 4.02 4.30 -18.63
C GLU A 106 3.03 4.76 -19.70
N ASP A 107 1.97 5.46 -19.30
CA ASP A 107 1.11 6.16 -20.26
C ASP A 107 1.93 7.28 -20.97
N PRO A 108 2.06 7.26 -22.31
CA PRO A 108 2.82 8.27 -23.04
C PRO A 108 2.32 9.70 -22.79
N ALA A 109 1.03 9.88 -22.50
CA ALA A 109 0.47 11.18 -22.17
C ALA A 109 0.91 11.66 -20.78
N LEU A 110 1.01 10.76 -19.80
CA LEU A 110 1.52 11.08 -18.47
C LEU A 110 3.02 11.40 -18.53
N PHE A 111 3.80 10.57 -19.21
CA PHE A 111 5.23 10.80 -19.41
C PHE A 111 5.52 12.15 -20.09
N ARG A 112 4.72 12.54 -21.09
CA ARG A 112 4.82 13.86 -21.73
C ARG A 112 4.64 15.00 -20.73
N ARG A 113 3.63 14.92 -19.87
CA ARG A 113 3.37 15.93 -18.83
C ARG A 113 4.52 16.01 -17.82
N GLY A 114 5.10 14.87 -17.45
CA GLY A 114 6.30 14.80 -16.62
C GLY A 114 7.49 15.51 -17.27
N LEU A 115 7.79 15.19 -18.53
CA LEU A 115 8.85 15.84 -19.31
C LEU A 115 8.67 17.36 -19.37
N GLU A 116 7.47 17.83 -19.70
CA GLU A 116 7.16 19.27 -19.77
C GLU A 116 7.36 19.97 -18.43
N SER A 117 6.95 19.32 -17.34
CA SER A 117 7.17 19.82 -15.97
C SER A 117 8.65 19.94 -15.64
N TRP A 118 9.46 18.92 -15.94
CA TRP A 118 10.90 18.97 -15.67
C TRP A 118 11.61 20.01 -16.53
N ILE A 119 11.28 20.10 -17.81
CA ILE A 119 11.85 21.09 -18.73
C ILE A 119 11.50 22.52 -18.27
N ALA A 120 10.28 22.75 -17.78
CA ALA A 120 9.86 24.06 -17.26
C ALA A 120 10.70 24.53 -16.06
N ASN A 121 11.33 23.60 -15.32
CA ASN A 121 12.23 23.91 -14.22
C ASN A 121 13.70 24.11 -14.67
N ALA A 122 13.98 24.03 -15.97
CA ALA A 122 15.28 24.31 -16.60
C ALA A 122 16.50 23.65 -15.90
N PRO A 123 16.53 22.32 -15.73
CA PRO A 123 17.72 21.63 -15.23
C PRO A 123 18.89 21.77 -16.23
N ASP A 124 20.13 21.72 -15.75
CA ASP A 124 21.30 21.73 -16.63
C ASP A 124 21.30 20.56 -17.60
N ARG A 125 20.73 19.43 -17.17
CA ARG A 125 20.61 18.22 -17.98
C ARG A 125 19.42 17.38 -17.55
N LEU A 126 18.76 16.75 -18.52
CA LEU A 126 17.65 15.83 -18.30
C LEU A 126 17.91 14.53 -19.07
N ILE A 127 17.91 13.40 -18.36
CA ILE A 127 18.12 12.07 -18.91
C ILE A 127 16.85 11.24 -18.68
N ALA A 128 16.25 10.75 -19.77
CA ALA A 128 15.18 9.77 -19.73
C ALA A 128 15.75 8.38 -20.01
N VAL A 129 15.71 7.50 -19.02
CA VAL A 129 16.12 6.09 -19.17
C VAL A 129 14.87 5.27 -19.46
N ILE A 130 14.71 4.85 -20.72
CA ILE A 130 13.51 4.20 -21.22
C ILE A 130 13.81 2.75 -21.55
N ASP A 131 12.93 1.85 -21.14
CA ASP A 131 13.03 0.43 -21.49
C ASP A 131 12.96 0.24 -23.01
N VAL A 132 13.76 -0.68 -23.54
CA VAL A 132 13.80 -1.00 -24.98
C VAL A 132 12.45 -1.44 -25.55
N THR A 133 11.55 -1.98 -24.72
CA THR A 133 10.22 -2.43 -25.13
C THR A 133 9.21 -1.28 -25.27
N ASP A 134 9.45 -0.14 -24.62
CA ASP A 134 8.52 0.99 -24.59
C ASP A 134 8.73 1.94 -25.77
N GLN A 135 8.25 1.51 -26.94
CA GLN A 135 8.36 2.28 -28.17
C GLN A 135 7.52 3.57 -28.15
N ALA A 136 6.45 3.61 -27.35
CA ALA A 136 5.56 4.77 -27.29
C ALA A 136 6.22 5.91 -26.51
N CYS A 137 6.79 5.64 -25.33
CA CYS A 137 7.54 6.64 -24.59
C CYS A 137 8.85 7.03 -25.29
N LEU A 138 9.52 6.10 -26.00
CA LEU A 138 10.66 6.44 -26.85
C LEU A 138 10.28 7.44 -27.96
N ALA A 139 9.10 7.28 -28.56
CA ALA A 139 8.61 8.22 -29.58
C ALA A 139 8.38 9.61 -28.97
N VAL A 140 7.72 9.68 -27.81
CA VAL A 140 7.50 10.94 -27.08
C VAL A 140 8.84 11.61 -26.75
N ALA A 141 9.79 10.88 -26.17
CA ALA A 141 11.08 11.45 -25.77
C ALA A 141 11.88 12.02 -26.97
N ARG A 142 11.78 11.41 -28.15
CA ARG A 142 12.44 11.90 -29.38
C ARG A 142 11.89 13.23 -29.88
N GLU A 143 10.69 13.63 -29.46
CA GLU A 143 10.13 14.95 -29.80
C GLU A 143 10.84 16.09 -29.06
N TYR A 144 11.56 15.78 -27.96
CA TYR A 144 12.23 16.75 -27.11
C TYR A 144 13.75 16.68 -27.31
N PRO A 145 14.37 17.58 -28.12
CA PRO A 145 15.80 17.52 -28.41
C PRO A 145 16.70 17.84 -27.20
N ASN A 146 16.13 18.42 -26.15
CA ASN A 146 16.83 18.80 -24.93
C ASN A 146 16.86 17.67 -23.88
N VAL A 147 16.36 16.48 -24.24
CA VAL A 147 16.28 15.30 -23.37
C VAL A 147 17.25 14.24 -23.89
N ASP A 148 18.20 13.84 -23.05
CA ASP A 148 19.09 12.73 -23.36
C ASP A 148 18.36 11.40 -23.12
N VAL A 149 18.19 10.61 -24.17
CA VAL A 149 17.50 9.32 -24.06
C VAL A 149 18.51 8.19 -23.95
N ILE A 150 18.43 7.42 -22.87
CA ILE A 150 19.19 6.17 -22.69
C ILE A 150 18.23 5.01 -22.83
N ILE A 151 18.47 4.16 -23.84
CA ILE A 151 17.70 2.93 -24.03
C ILE A 151 18.30 1.85 -23.14
N ASN A 152 17.53 1.37 -22.16
CA ASN A 152 17.95 0.33 -21.25
C ASN A 152 17.44 -1.05 -21.72
N PRO A 153 18.34 -2.01 -22.01
CA PRO A 153 17.93 -3.36 -22.40
C PRO A 153 17.55 -4.26 -21.22
N ALA A 154 17.90 -3.88 -19.98
CA ALA A 154 17.62 -4.67 -18.79
C ALA A 154 16.37 -4.15 -18.07
N ALA A 155 15.31 -4.95 -18.05
CA ALA A 155 14.06 -4.58 -17.39
C ALA A 155 14.25 -4.33 -15.87
N GLY A 156 13.61 -3.27 -15.38
CA GLY A 156 13.51 -2.95 -13.95
C GLY A 156 14.07 -1.58 -13.56
N LYS A 157 13.56 -1.03 -12.45
CA LYS A 157 13.92 0.32 -11.97
C LYS A 157 15.39 0.45 -11.58
N ARG A 158 15.98 -0.55 -10.91
CA ARG A 158 17.37 -0.46 -10.41
C ARG A 158 18.42 -0.42 -11.53
N PRO A 159 18.40 -1.31 -12.54
CA PRO A 159 19.32 -1.19 -13.68
C PRO A 159 19.19 0.14 -14.42
N ALA A 160 17.95 0.63 -14.60
CA ALA A 160 17.69 1.91 -15.26
C ALA A 160 18.30 3.08 -14.47
N LEU A 161 18.11 3.11 -13.15
CA LEU A 161 18.72 4.12 -12.28
C LEU A 161 20.25 4.07 -12.33
N VAL A 162 20.84 2.87 -12.30
CA VAL A 162 22.31 2.72 -12.41
C VAL A 162 22.82 3.29 -13.73
N ALA A 163 22.14 2.98 -14.85
CA ALA A 163 22.51 3.49 -16.17
C ALA A 163 22.40 5.03 -16.23
N GLY A 164 21.32 5.60 -15.71
CA GLY A 164 21.12 7.04 -15.66
C GLY A 164 22.13 7.77 -14.79
N VAL A 165 22.38 7.27 -13.57
CA VAL A 165 23.39 7.83 -12.64
C VAL A 165 24.79 7.73 -13.24
N ALA A 166 25.14 6.60 -13.85
CA ALA A 166 26.45 6.41 -14.48
C ALA A 166 26.70 7.37 -15.65
N ALA A 167 25.64 7.86 -16.31
CA ALA A 167 25.73 8.83 -17.38
C ALA A 167 25.85 10.29 -16.87
N CYS A 168 25.56 10.56 -15.60
CA CYS A 168 25.60 11.90 -15.02
C CYS A 168 27.03 12.41 -14.84
N ARG A 169 27.23 13.71 -15.05
CA ARG A 169 28.52 14.41 -14.84
C ARG A 169 28.40 15.67 -13.99
N THR A 170 27.19 15.99 -13.56
CA THR A 170 26.87 17.16 -12.74
C THR A 170 27.14 16.88 -11.27
N GLU A 171 27.14 17.93 -10.47
CA GLU A 171 27.41 17.85 -9.02
C GLU A 171 26.25 17.20 -8.26
N ILE A 172 25.02 17.47 -8.70
CA ILE A 172 23.80 16.89 -8.15
C ILE A 172 23.13 15.98 -9.17
N VAL A 173 22.62 14.85 -8.70
CA VAL A 173 21.78 13.94 -9.47
C VAL A 173 20.42 13.87 -8.79
N VAL A 174 19.37 14.25 -9.52
CA VAL A 174 17.98 14.22 -9.06
C VAL A 174 17.28 13.03 -9.70
N LEU A 175 16.90 12.05 -8.89
CA LEU A 175 16.20 10.86 -9.36
C LEU A 175 14.69 11.10 -9.24
N VAL A 176 13.97 10.99 -10.36
CA VAL A 176 12.53 11.24 -10.44
C VAL A 176 11.85 10.01 -11.03
N ASP A 177 10.67 9.66 -10.51
CA ASP A 177 9.84 8.60 -11.08
C ASP A 177 8.97 9.17 -12.22
N SER A 178 8.49 8.34 -13.13
CA SER A 178 7.72 8.80 -14.30
C SER A 178 6.26 9.16 -14.02
N ASP A 179 5.75 8.89 -12.82
CA ASP A 179 4.33 8.92 -12.43
C ASP A 179 3.90 10.15 -11.62
N VAL A 180 4.70 11.22 -11.62
CA VAL A 180 4.45 12.47 -10.85
C VAL A 180 3.57 13.50 -11.55
#